data_AF-A0A483CNH2-F1
#
_entry.id   AF-A0A483CNH2-F1
#
_cell.length_a   1.000
_cell.length_b   1.000
_cell.length_c   1.000
_cell.angle_alpha   90.00
_cell.angle_beta   90.00
_cell.angle_gamma   90.00
#
_symmetry.space_group_name_H-M   'P 1'
#
loop_
_entity.id
_entity.type
_entity.pdbx_description
1 polymer ?
#
loop_
_entity_poly.entity_id
_entity_poly.type
_entity_poly.pdbx_seq_one_letter_code
_entity_poly.pdbx_strand_id
1 'polypeptide(L)'
;MPLPRFLIGWVLIALLLIPAVGALNVTAGGITVNGTDTFSEGTLASFSIPTTAEARTNVFVADDDARADITLTATGITTTKINRTNVFVADDDARADITLTTTSIATTKINRTNVFVADDDTRVNITLTTTSIATTKITRTNVFVADDDTRVNITLTGTTITTPHIPITTFFISNHDVSATETLSDPGIIEPPAPSAPVANFTASTTSGTVPLTVQFTDTSSGNPTNWSWTFGDNTTSTAQHPAHTYTAPGTYTVDLTATNAAGNDTETKSGYITVTASPAENTLSFDPAISEVAIGATSNITVVLSSVPDGLAGYNITVALSDPSVGEIVGICYPTWANMPMNSNLPTDAVYVQAVDLGGSVGSGATDVALCTLTVRGDAPGTTNLTITATKVDDTIGGRYEVTVTDATLTVQNILPFPNPAGGYFPPPTDPDGDGLYEDLDGNGFIGFNDVVIYYQNMNFIESKQPLAAFDYDGSGFVGFNDVVILYRMV
;
A
#
# COMPACT_ATOMS: atom_id res chain seq x y z
N MET A 1 10.53 21.24 9.02
CA MET A 1 10.12 19.96 9.65
C MET A 1 11.34 19.36 10.35
N PRO A 2 11.25 18.88 11.60
CA PRO A 2 12.42 18.45 12.38
C PRO A 2 12.71 16.93 12.33
N LEU A 3 13.98 16.60 12.63
CA LEU A 3 14.64 15.33 13.05
C LEU A 3 15.40 14.49 12.00
N PRO A 4 16.51 13.79 12.38
CA PRO A 4 16.97 13.52 13.76
C PRO A 4 18.38 14.03 14.14
N ARG A 5 18.45 14.45 15.41
CA ARG A 5 19.66 14.72 16.20
C ARG A 5 20.41 13.42 16.47
N PHE A 6 21.56 13.18 15.84
CA PHE A 6 22.58 12.24 16.30
C PHE A 6 23.90 12.55 15.58
N LEU A 7 24.61 13.64 15.96
CA LEU A 7 26.07 13.75 15.78
C LEU A 7 26.70 15.02 16.41
N ILE A 8 26.09 15.63 17.42
CA ILE A 8 26.74 16.70 18.20
C ILE A 8 27.09 16.07 19.54
N GLY A 9 28.35 15.68 19.72
CA GLY A 9 28.78 15.12 21.00
C GLY A 9 30.20 14.57 21.11
N TRP A 10 31.02 14.56 20.05
CA TRP A 10 32.38 14.03 20.14
C TRP A 10 33.45 14.86 19.40
N VAL A 11 33.18 16.14 19.14
CA VAL A 11 34.23 17.13 18.82
C VAL A 11 34.36 18.06 20.00
N LEU A 12 35.19 17.67 20.98
CA LEU A 12 36.00 18.52 21.88
C LEU A 12 36.54 17.65 23.02
N ILE A 13 37.77 17.97 23.47
CA ILE A 13 38.56 17.37 24.57
C ILE A 13 39.50 16.25 24.04
N ALA A 14 40.82 16.40 23.94
CA ALA A 14 41.73 17.35 24.58
C ALA A 14 43.02 17.54 23.75
N LEU A 15 43.33 18.81 23.46
CA LEU A 15 44.70 19.30 23.30
C LEU A 15 45.13 19.76 24.70
N LEU A 16 46.03 19.05 25.40
CA LEU A 16 46.84 19.62 26.51
C LEU A 16 47.94 18.64 27.00
N LEU A 17 49.18 19.15 27.06
CA LEU A 17 50.45 18.54 27.49
C LEU A 17 50.41 17.53 28.67
N ILE A 18 50.99 16.32 28.53
CA ILE A 18 51.43 15.43 29.66
C ILE A 18 52.65 14.54 29.23
N PRO A 19 53.69 14.31 30.06
CA PRO A 19 54.95 13.66 29.70
C PRO A 19 54.96 12.12 29.76
N ALA A 20 55.92 11.52 29.03
CA ALA A 20 56.13 10.08 28.80
C ALA A 20 56.39 9.22 30.06
N VAL A 21 55.75 8.04 30.16
CA VAL A 21 56.09 6.97 31.12
C VAL A 21 55.79 5.56 30.58
N GLY A 22 56.83 4.74 30.45
CA GLY A 22 56.96 3.28 30.75
C GLY A 22 55.87 2.25 30.39
N ALA A 23 56.27 1.26 29.56
CA ALA A 23 55.48 0.09 29.13
C ALA A 23 54.94 -0.81 30.27
N LEU A 24 53.68 -1.25 30.16
CA LEU A 24 52.98 -2.14 31.11
C LEU A 24 52.63 -3.50 30.47
N ASN A 25 53.02 -4.61 31.11
CA ASN A 25 52.57 -5.97 30.77
C ASN A 25 51.36 -6.38 31.64
N VAL A 26 50.29 -6.93 31.07
CA VAL A 26 49.12 -7.43 31.84
C VAL A 26 48.60 -8.79 31.31
N THR A 27 48.28 -9.70 32.24
CA THR A 27 47.80 -11.07 31.99
C THR A 27 46.33 -11.26 32.38
N ALA A 28 45.58 -11.96 31.52
CA ALA A 28 44.26 -12.64 31.67
C ALA A 28 43.09 -11.95 32.42
N GLY A 29 42.04 -11.65 31.66
CA GLY A 29 40.69 -11.30 32.15
C GLY A 29 40.23 -9.94 31.64
N GLY A 30 39.55 -9.89 30.48
CA GLY A 30 38.90 -8.68 29.95
C GLY A 30 39.84 -7.49 29.77
N ILE A 31 40.74 -7.55 28.80
CA ILE A 31 41.70 -6.47 28.55
C ILE A 31 41.00 -5.28 27.88
N THR A 32 40.80 -4.20 28.63
CA THR A 32 40.67 -2.85 28.07
C THR A 32 42.08 -2.26 28.08
N VAL A 33 42.71 -2.08 26.92
CA VAL A 33 43.94 -1.29 26.82
C VAL A 33 43.53 0.17 26.77
N ASN A 34 43.46 0.83 27.93
CA ASN A 34 43.46 2.29 28.00
C ASN A 34 44.91 2.72 28.21
N GLY A 35 45.74 2.58 27.18
CA GLY A 35 47.09 3.11 27.16
C GLY A 35 47.06 4.47 26.48
N THR A 36 47.11 5.55 27.25
CA THR A 36 47.50 6.88 26.74
C THR A 36 49.03 6.95 26.72
N ASP A 37 49.67 6.04 25.99
CA ASP A 37 51.13 6.01 25.87
C ASP A 37 51.52 6.83 24.64
N THR A 38 52.31 7.87 24.85
CA THR A 38 53.00 8.60 23.77
C THR A 38 54.28 7.85 23.42
N PHE A 39 54.38 7.41 22.16
CA PHE A 39 55.56 6.73 21.64
C PHE A 39 56.51 7.75 21.00
N SER A 40 57.80 7.72 21.34
CA SER A 40 58.79 8.55 20.66
C SER A 40 59.09 8.03 19.25
N GLU A 41 59.51 8.93 18.37
CA GLU A 41 59.90 8.71 16.97
C GLU A 41 60.60 7.35 16.75
N GLY A 42 60.04 6.52 15.85
CA GLY A 42 60.61 5.23 15.46
C GLY A 42 60.35 4.04 16.40
N THR A 43 59.45 4.16 17.38
CA THR A 43 59.15 3.05 18.32
C THR A 43 58.03 2.14 17.77
N LEU A 44 58.32 0.84 17.61
CA LEU A 44 57.33 -0.18 17.24
C LEU A 44 56.43 -0.53 18.44
N ALA A 45 55.12 -0.30 18.33
CA ALA A 45 54.15 -0.77 19.32
C ALA A 45 53.58 -2.14 18.90
N SER A 46 53.95 -3.20 19.61
CA SER A 46 53.43 -4.56 19.36
C SER A 46 52.55 -5.03 20.52
N PHE A 47 51.33 -5.46 20.22
CA PHE A 47 50.37 -5.94 21.22
C PHE A 47 49.93 -7.37 20.91
N SER A 48 50.05 -8.27 21.89
CA SER A 48 49.66 -9.69 21.78
C SER A 48 48.44 -9.99 22.64
N ILE A 49 47.38 -10.55 22.05
CA ILE A 49 46.12 -10.85 22.76
C ILE A 49 45.96 -12.36 22.97
N PRO A 50 45.76 -12.85 24.21
CA PRO A 50 45.65 -14.28 24.49
C PRO A 50 44.31 -14.91 24.06
N THR A 51 44.34 -16.23 23.90
CA THR A 51 43.51 -17.04 23.00
C THR A 51 42.04 -17.26 23.40
N THR A 52 41.54 -16.62 24.45
CA THR A 52 40.17 -16.84 24.98
C THR A 52 39.38 -15.55 25.25
N ALA A 53 39.89 -14.38 24.86
CA ALA A 53 39.28 -13.09 25.18
C ALA A 53 38.64 -12.41 23.95
N GLU A 54 37.55 -11.68 24.18
CA GLU A 54 37.06 -10.70 23.20
C GLU A 54 37.93 -9.44 23.25
N ALA A 55 38.55 -9.07 22.13
CA ALA A 55 39.35 -7.87 22.02
C ALA A 55 38.51 -6.66 21.57
N ARG A 56 38.64 -5.54 22.30
CA ARG A 56 38.28 -4.20 21.83
C ARG A 56 39.53 -3.32 21.93
N THR A 57 39.90 -2.67 20.83
CA THR A 57 41.13 -1.89 20.76
C THR A 57 40.85 -0.53 20.15
N ASN A 58 41.25 0.54 20.84
CA ASN A 58 41.29 1.90 20.30
C ASN A 58 42.77 2.30 20.24
N VAL A 59 43.22 2.82 19.09
CA VAL A 59 44.58 3.37 18.94
C VAL A 59 44.47 4.79 18.41
N PHE A 60 45.21 5.71 19.04
CA PHE A 60 45.29 7.10 18.65
C PHE A 60 46.74 7.42 18.25
N VAL A 61 46.92 8.02 17.07
CA VAL A 61 48.22 8.49 16.56
C VAL A 61 48.05 9.98 16.25
N ALA A 62 48.83 10.84 16.91
CA ALA A 62 48.72 12.30 16.83
C ALA A 62 50.09 12.95 17.12
N ASP A 63 51.06 12.76 16.21
CA ASP A 63 52.36 13.44 16.28
C ASP A 63 52.93 13.69 14.87
N ASP A 64 53.53 14.88 14.71
CA ASP A 64 53.71 15.68 13.48
C ASP A 64 54.80 15.15 12.52
N ASP A 65 55.30 13.94 12.75
CA ASP A 65 56.36 13.31 11.94
C ASP A 65 56.45 11.78 12.21
N ALA A 66 55.46 11.18 12.87
CA ALA A 66 55.57 9.84 13.44
C ALA A 66 55.11 8.72 12.49
N ARG A 67 55.96 7.69 12.34
CA ARG A 67 55.54 6.39 11.79
C ARG A 67 55.02 5.47 12.90
N ALA A 68 53.73 5.15 12.84
CA ALA A 68 53.08 4.23 13.77
C ALA A 68 52.86 2.85 13.11
N ASP A 69 53.71 1.89 13.46
CA ASP A 69 53.51 0.49 13.09
C ASP A 69 52.74 -0.23 14.19
N ILE A 70 51.47 -0.51 13.94
CA ILE A 70 50.58 -1.15 14.91
C ILE A 70 50.44 -2.62 14.52
N THR A 71 51.04 -3.53 15.29
CA THR A 71 50.87 -4.97 15.07
C THR A 71 50.01 -5.60 16.16
N LEU A 72 48.86 -6.14 15.75
CA LEU A 72 47.93 -6.90 16.60
C LEU A 72 48.00 -8.38 16.21
N THR A 73 48.52 -9.22 17.11
CA THR A 73 48.59 -10.67 16.88
C THR A 73 47.61 -11.41 17.80
N ALA A 74 46.72 -12.21 17.22
CA ALA A 74 45.81 -13.09 17.96
C ALA A 74 45.92 -14.53 17.45
N THR A 75 46.42 -15.42 18.30
CA THR A 75 46.62 -16.85 17.99
C THR A 75 45.60 -17.68 18.77
N GLY A 76 45.02 -18.73 18.21
CA GLY A 76 44.01 -19.54 18.91
C GLY A 76 43.74 -20.90 18.29
N ILE A 77 43.24 -21.85 19.07
CA ILE A 77 43.05 -23.25 18.62
C ILE A 77 41.58 -23.51 18.21
N THR A 78 40.61 -22.66 18.60
CA THR A 78 39.16 -22.92 18.45
C THR A 78 38.35 -21.80 17.78
N THR A 79 38.26 -20.60 18.38
CA THR A 79 37.57 -19.46 17.72
C THR A 79 38.19 -18.16 18.16
N THR A 80 38.72 -17.40 17.20
CA THR A 80 39.29 -16.06 17.45
C THR A 80 38.30 -14.99 17.01
N LYS A 81 37.88 -14.10 17.94
CA LYS A 81 36.94 -13.00 17.68
C LYS A 81 37.58 -11.63 17.92
N ILE A 82 37.64 -10.80 16.88
CA ILE A 82 37.98 -9.37 17.00
C ILE A 82 36.68 -8.58 16.80
N ASN A 83 36.16 -8.00 17.89
CA ASN A 83 34.79 -7.44 17.88
C ASN A 83 34.74 -5.98 17.41
N ARG A 84 35.68 -5.14 17.86
CA ARG A 84 35.81 -3.73 17.45
C ARG A 84 37.27 -3.25 17.53
N THR A 85 37.79 -2.76 16.42
CA THR A 85 39.06 -2.02 16.37
C THR A 85 38.80 -0.63 15.80
N ASN A 86 39.12 0.42 16.53
CA ASN A 86 39.09 1.80 16.01
C ASN A 86 40.51 2.34 15.97
N VAL A 87 40.92 2.92 14.84
CA VAL A 87 42.19 3.62 14.71
C VAL A 87 41.91 5.04 14.24
N PHE A 88 42.49 6.01 14.94
CA PHE A 88 42.41 7.43 14.61
C PHE A 88 43.82 7.93 14.29
N VAL A 89 43.98 8.50 13.09
CA VAL A 89 45.22 9.15 12.62
C VAL A 89 44.86 10.60 12.31
N ALA A 90 45.55 11.55 12.95
CA ALA A 90 45.09 12.93 13.02
C ALA A 90 46.16 14.00 12.77
N ASP A 91 47.20 13.71 11.97
CA ASP A 91 48.27 14.69 11.74
C ASP A 91 48.91 14.58 10.35
N ASP A 92 49.44 15.70 9.87
CA ASP A 92 50.08 15.90 8.56
C ASP A 92 51.30 14.96 8.42
N ASP A 93 51.54 14.43 7.21
CA ASP A 93 52.69 13.59 6.88
C ASP A 93 52.86 12.24 7.64
N ALA A 94 51.90 11.86 8.48
CA ALA A 94 51.96 10.62 9.25
C ALA A 94 51.88 9.34 8.39
N ARG A 95 52.56 8.27 8.84
CA ARG A 95 52.45 6.93 8.24
C ARG A 95 51.96 5.92 9.25
N ALA A 96 50.81 5.29 8.96
CA ALA A 96 50.25 4.24 9.80
C ALA A 96 50.22 2.91 9.06
N ASP A 97 51.08 1.97 9.47
CA ASP A 97 51.05 0.59 8.98
C ASP A 97 50.36 -0.28 10.04
N ILE A 98 49.11 -0.66 9.79
CA ILE A 98 48.29 -1.46 10.70
C ILE A 98 48.32 -2.90 10.21
N THR A 99 48.99 -3.78 10.95
CA THR A 99 49.06 -5.21 10.65
C THR A 99 48.26 -6.01 11.69
N LEU A 100 47.22 -6.70 11.23
CA LEU A 100 46.40 -7.58 12.03
C LEU A 100 46.64 -9.02 11.59
N THR A 101 47.33 -9.79 12.43
CA THR A 101 47.64 -11.19 12.16
C THR A 101 46.80 -12.09 13.06
N THR A 102 46.02 -12.98 12.45
CA THR A 102 45.28 -14.01 13.19
C THR A 102 45.68 -15.40 12.71
N THR A 103 46.04 -16.26 13.65
CA THR A 103 46.36 -17.68 13.39
C THR A 103 45.36 -18.52 14.17
N SER A 104 44.48 -19.24 13.48
CA SER A 104 43.44 -20.06 14.12
C SER A 104 43.35 -21.44 13.48
N ILE A 105 43.20 -22.50 14.28
CA ILE A 105 43.00 -23.85 13.73
C ILE A 105 41.52 -24.07 13.29
N ALA A 106 40.60 -23.18 13.68
CA ALA A 106 39.18 -23.20 13.30
C ALA A 106 38.65 -21.77 12.97
N THR A 107 37.37 -21.45 13.21
CA THR A 107 36.71 -20.24 12.67
C THR A 107 37.29 -18.91 13.21
N THR A 108 37.59 -17.96 12.31
CA THR A 108 37.98 -16.59 12.67
C THR A 108 36.84 -15.61 12.31
N LYS A 109 36.43 -14.75 13.25
CA LYS A 109 35.43 -13.69 13.03
C LYS A 109 35.99 -12.30 13.33
N ILE A 110 36.01 -11.43 12.32
CA ILE A 110 36.36 -10.01 12.44
C ILE A 110 35.08 -9.21 12.21
N ASN A 111 34.54 -8.61 13.29
CA ASN A 111 33.18 -8.11 13.25
C ASN A 111 33.07 -6.66 12.76
N ARG A 112 33.89 -5.74 13.31
CA ARG A 112 33.94 -4.32 12.92
C ARG A 112 35.35 -3.75 13.09
N THR A 113 35.89 -3.16 12.03
CA THR A 113 37.09 -2.31 12.08
C THR A 113 36.75 -0.94 11.52
N ASN A 114 37.01 0.13 12.26
CA ASN A 114 36.85 1.50 11.78
C ASN A 114 38.22 2.18 11.76
N VAL A 115 38.56 2.82 10.64
CA VAL A 115 39.75 3.66 10.53
C VAL A 115 39.31 5.05 10.15
N PHE A 116 39.77 6.06 10.89
CA PHE A 116 39.50 7.47 10.65
C PHE A 116 40.84 8.17 10.39
N VAL A 117 40.96 8.80 9.23
CA VAL A 117 42.14 9.58 8.80
C VAL A 117 41.70 11.02 8.61
N ALA A 118 42.34 11.96 9.29
CA ALA A 118 41.85 13.32 9.41
C ALA A 118 42.56 14.38 8.55
N ASP A 119 43.74 14.14 7.97
CA ASP A 119 44.50 15.18 7.25
C ASP A 119 45.23 14.73 5.98
N ASP A 120 45.74 15.72 5.23
CA ASP A 120 46.42 15.62 3.94
C ASP A 120 47.74 14.81 3.99
N ASP A 121 48.12 14.22 2.86
CA ASP A 121 49.37 13.48 2.64
C ASP A 121 49.65 12.22 3.49
N THR A 122 48.71 11.79 4.34
CA THR A 122 48.84 10.57 5.15
C THR A 122 48.79 9.29 4.31
N ARG A 123 49.65 8.31 4.63
CA ARG A 123 49.55 6.93 4.05
C ARG A 123 49.15 5.93 5.10
N VAL A 124 48.07 5.20 4.82
CA VAL A 124 47.58 4.13 5.69
C VAL A 124 47.59 2.80 4.95
N ASN A 125 48.41 1.86 5.42
CA ASN A 125 48.39 0.48 4.93
C ASN A 125 47.76 -0.42 5.98
N ILE A 126 46.69 -1.11 5.60
CA ILE A 126 46.01 -2.07 6.46
C ILE A 126 46.26 -3.46 5.89
N THR A 127 47.06 -4.26 6.58
CA THR A 127 47.34 -5.65 6.20
C THR A 127 46.66 -6.59 7.18
N LEU A 128 45.75 -7.42 6.66
CA LEU A 128 45.05 -8.45 7.43
C LEU A 128 45.49 -9.82 6.94
N THR A 129 46.25 -10.50 7.78
CA THR A 129 46.75 -11.85 7.48
C THR A 129 46.01 -12.86 8.34
N THR A 130 45.26 -13.76 7.72
CA THR A 130 44.56 -14.84 8.42
C THR A 130 45.08 -16.18 7.97
N THR A 131 45.59 -16.98 8.92
CA THR A 131 45.96 -18.36 8.66
C THR A 131 44.95 -19.22 9.40
N SER A 132 43.91 -19.68 8.69
CA SER A 132 42.92 -20.62 9.21
C SER A 132 42.85 -21.86 8.34
N ILE A 133 42.68 -23.01 9.00
CA ILE A 133 42.44 -24.30 8.35
C ILE A 133 40.94 -24.48 7.99
N ALA A 134 40.08 -23.52 8.39
CA ALA A 134 38.64 -23.53 8.14
C ALA A 134 38.11 -22.14 7.68
N THR A 135 36.83 -21.85 7.90
CA THR A 135 36.14 -20.64 7.41
C THR A 135 36.56 -19.35 8.12
N THR A 136 36.94 -18.31 7.36
CA THR A 136 37.14 -16.93 7.86
C THR A 136 35.94 -16.06 7.47
N LYS A 137 35.36 -15.32 8.43
CA LYS A 137 34.25 -14.37 8.18
C LYS A 137 34.61 -12.95 8.64
N ILE A 138 34.69 -12.02 7.70
CA ILE A 138 34.83 -10.58 7.96
C ILE A 138 33.48 -9.95 7.70
N THR A 139 32.84 -9.36 8.71
CA THR A 139 31.47 -8.85 8.53
C THR A 139 31.38 -7.39 8.15
N ARG A 140 32.24 -6.50 8.65
CA ARG A 140 32.26 -5.05 8.30
C ARG A 140 33.63 -4.43 8.56
N THR A 141 34.13 -3.66 7.60
CA THR A 141 35.28 -2.75 7.74
C THR A 141 34.86 -1.41 7.16
N ASN A 142 35.00 -0.33 7.93
CA ASN A 142 34.71 1.03 7.47
C ASN A 142 36.02 1.84 7.51
N VAL A 143 36.31 2.53 6.42
CA VAL A 143 37.43 3.48 6.36
C VAL A 143 36.84 4.84 6.02
N PHE A 144 37.13 5.83 6.86
CA PHE A 144 36.72 7.20 6.69
C PHE A 144 37.98 8.02 6.45
N VAL A 145 38.05 8.64 5.28
CA VAL A 145 39.16 9.49 4.85
C VAL A 145 38.59 10.90 4.69
N ALA A 146 39.20 11.87 5.37
CA ALA A 146 38.69 13.24 5.40
C ALA A 146 39.08 14.07 4.17
N ASP A 147 40.13 13.69 3.43
CA ASP A 147 40.70 14.54 2.39
C ASP A 147 41.13 13.82 1.09
N ASP A 148 41.39 14.61 0.03
CA ASP A 148 41.46 14.19 -1.38
C ASP A 148 42.80 13.60 -1.84
N ASP A 149 43.89 13.75 -1.06
CA ASP A 149 45.23 13.24 -1.41
C ASP A 149 45.73 12.03 -0.57
N THR A 150 44.89 11.50 0.34
CA THR A 150 45.22 10.34 1.18
C THR A 150 45.18 9.02 0.39
N ARG A 151 46.26 8.22 0.45
CA ARG A 151 46.30 6.86 -0.13
C ARG A 151 46.07 5.78 0.92
N VAL A 152 45.01 5.01 0.76
CA VAL A 152 44.69 3.84 1.59
C VAL A 152 44.89 2.55 0.80
N ASN A 153 45.81 1.69 1.26
CA ASN A 153 45.97 0.35 0.72
C ASN A 153 45.47 -0.69 1.72
N ILE A 154 44.57 -1.58 1.27
CA ILE A 154 44.06 -2.67 2.08
C ILE A 154 44.47 -3.98 1.42
N THR A 155 45.27 -4.79 2.12
CA THR A 155 45.69 -6.11 1.64
C THR A 155 45.11 -7.20 2.54
N LEU A 156 44.39 -8.14 1.95
CA LEU A 156 43.80 -9.30 2.62
C LEU A 156 44.53 -10.56 2.14
N THR A 157 45.01 -11.40 3.06
CA THR A 157 45.67 -12.66 2.70
C THR A 157 45.12 -13.81 3.55
N GLY A 158 44.63 -14.88 2.90
CA GLY A 158 44.06 -16.04 3.58
C GLY A 158 44.02 -17.30 2.73
N THR A 159 44.03 -18.47 3.39
CA THR A 159 44.19 -19.79 2.76
C THR A 159 42.87 -20.46 2.31
N THR A 160 41.70 -19.98 2.73
CA THR A 160 40.38 -20.42 2.22
C THR A 160 39.29 -19.40 2.58
N ILE A 161 38.91 -18.51 1.64
CA ILE A 161 37.79 -17.55 1.80
C ILE A 161 36.57 -18.13 1.09
N THR A 162 35.59 -18.65 1.84
CA THR A 162 34.26 -19.00 1.30
C THR A 162 33.30 -17.86 1.58
N THR A 163 32.94 -17.08 0.56
CA THR A 163 31.98 -15.97 0.68
C THR A 163 30.58 -16.49 1.03
N PRO A 164 29.81 -15.74 1.84
CA PRO A 164 28.96 -14.74 1.20
C PRO A 164 29.09 -13.37 1.87
N HIS A 165 29.17 -12.35 1.01
CA HIS A 165 28.96 -10.94 1.34
C HIS A 165 30.08 -10.34 2.21
N ILE A 166 31.10 -9.77 1.58
CA ILE A 166 31.75 -8.58 2.14
C ILE A 166 30.73 -7.46 1.89
N PRO A 167 29.98 -6.96 2.89
CA PRO A 167 29.25 -5.72 2.71
C PRO A 167 30.32 -4.63 2.84
N ILE A 168 30.93 -4.21 1.73
CA ILE A 168 31.59 -2.90 1.67
C ILE A 168 30.44 -1.89 1.71
N THR A 169 29.87 -1.69 2.90
CA THR A 169 28.54 -1.08 3.00
C THR A 169 28.53 0.43 2.84
N THR A 170 29.67 1.12 2.86
CA THR A 170 29.71 2.57 2.56
C THR A 170 31.14 3.07 2.44
N PHE A 171 31.52 3.52 1.24
CA PHE A 171 32.59 4.51 1.05
C PHE A 171 31.89 5.85 0.88
N PHE A 172 32.13 6.81 1.77
CA PHE A 172 31.91 8.22 1.44
C PHE A 172 33.28 8.76 1.06
N ILE A 173 33.54 8.88 -0.24
CA ILE A 173 34.75 9.54 -0.76
C ILE A 173 34.24 10.79 -1.46
N SER A 174 34.66 11.96 -1.00
CA SER A 174 34.57 13.17 -1.79
C SER A 174 35.64 13.08 -2.88
N ASN A 175 35.23 12.70 -4.09
CA ASN A 175 35.92 12.89 -5.38
C ASN A 175 37.46 12.64 -5.44
N HIS A 176 37.88 11.44 -5.89
CA HIS A 176 39.05 11.09 -6.74
C HIS A 176 39.81 9.80 -6.32
N ASP A 177 40.64 9.30 -7.25
CA ASP A 177 41.14 7.94 -7.50
C ASP A 177 41.50 7.07 -6.27
N VAL A 178 40.70 6.02 -6.02
CA VAL A 178 41.03 4.94 -5.08
C VAL A 178 41.35 3.67 -5.86
N SER A 179 42.61 3.23 -5.80
CA SER A 179 43.04 1.93 -6.33
C SER A 179 43.08 0.88 -5.23
N ALA A 180 42.11 -0.04 -5.21
CA ALA A 180 42.22 -1.26 -4.42
C ALA A 180 42.91 -2.34 -5.26
N THR A 181 44.07 -2.84 -4.82
CA THR A 181 44.79 -3.91 -5.52
C THR A 181 44.70 -5.20 -4.71
N GLU A 182 43.93 -6.19 -5.16
CA GLU A 182 44.01 -7.56 -4.64
C GLU A 182 45.19 -8.28 -5.29
N THR A 183 46.21 -8.63 -4.53
CA THR A 183 47.29 -9.52 -4.97
C THR A 183 47.10 -10.90 -4.35
N LEU A 184 46.41 -11.79 -5.06
CA LEU A 184 46.41 -13.21 -4.75
C LEU A 184 47.65 -13.83 -5.40
N SER A 185 48.66 -14.15 -4.61
CA SER A 185 49.75 -15.02 -5.06
C SER A 185 49.32 -16.49 -4.95
N ASP A 186 48.69 -17.02 -6.00
CA ASP A 186 48.48 -18.47 -6.16
C ASP A 186 48.72 -18.89 -7.62
N PRO A 187 49.48 -19.97 -7.89
CA PRO A 187 49.79 -20.39 -9.24
C PRO A 187 48.58 -21.11 -9.84
N GLY A 188 47.66 -20.36 -10.45
CA GLY A 188 46.56 -20.92 -11.24
C GLY A 188 45.24 -20.18 -11.11
N ILE A 189 45.15 -18.96 -11.67
CA ILE A 189 43.86 -18.29 -11.86
C ILE A 189 43.10 -19.02 -12.98
N ILE A 190 42.03 -19.70 -12.58
CA ILE A 190 40.91 -20.01 -13.48
C ILE A 190 40.18 -18.67 -13.68
N GLU A 191 40.22 -18.14 -14.90
CA GLU A 191 39.45 -16.96 -15.30
C GLU A 191 37.99 -17.12 -14.83
N PRO A 192 37.37 -16.12 -14.16
CA PRO A 192 35.94 -16.20 -13.85
C PRO A 192 35.22 -16.46 -15.16
N PRO A 193 34.33 -17.47 -15.24
CA PRO A 193 33.70 -17.85 -16.50
C PRO A 193 33.05 -16.61 -17.09
N ALA A 194 33.31 -16.35 -18.37
CA ALA A 194 32.75 -15.23 -19.11
C ALA A 194 31.24 -15.10 -18.78
N PRO A 195 30.73 -13.87 -18.61
CA PRO A 195 29.32 -13.68 -18.26
C PRO A 195 28.46 -14.42 -19.29
N SER A 196 27.60 -15.31 -18.80
CA SER A 196 26.66 -16.05 -19.65
C SER A 196 25.43 -15.19 -19.89
N ALA A 197 24.86 -15.28 -21.09
CA ALA A 197 23.55 -14.68 -21.34
C ALA A 197 22.52 -15.25 -20.35
N PRO A 198 21.49 -14.48 -19.97
CA PRO A 198 20.44 -14.98 -19.10
C PRO A 198 19.76 -16.20 -19.73
N VAL A 199 19.20 -17.06 -18.88
CA VAL A 199 18.19 -18.03 -19.32
C VAL A 199 16.89 -17.60 -18.67
N ALA A 200 15.96 -17.08 -19.47
CA ALA A 200 14.73 -16.50 -18.97
C ALA A 200 13.82 -17.59 -18.42
N ASN A 201 13.21 -17.35 -17.26
CA ASN A 201 12.18 -18.24 -16.72
C ASN A 201 11.34 -17.51 -15.68
N PHE A 202 10.08 -17.89 -15.52
CA PHE A 202 9.21 -17.30 -14.51
C PHE A 202 8.09 -18.23 -14.06
N THR A 203 7.48 -17.86 -12.93
CA THR A 203 6.25 -18.47 -12.39
C THR A 203 5.18 -17.42 -12.16
N ALA A 204 3.94 -17.87 -11.95
CA ALA A 204 2.79 -17.02 -11.64
C ALA A 204 2.09 -17.56 -10.39
N SER A 205 1.52 -16.67 -9.57
CA SER A 205 0.79 -17.04 -8.36
C SER A 205 -0.50 -17.82 -8.65
N THR A 206 -1.15 -17.54 -9.77
CA THR A 206 -2.30 -18.28 -10.31
C THR A 206 -2.25 -18.24 -11.83
N THR A 207 -2.79 -19.26 -12.48
CA THR A 207 -2.92 -19.36 -13.94
C THR A 207 -4.37 -19.29 -14.41
N SER A 208 -5.34 -19.21 -13.50
CA SER A 208 -6.75 -19.06 -13.84
C SER A 208 -7.58 -18.35 -12.79
N GLY A 209 -8.66 -17.70 -13.22
CA GLY A 209 -9.64 -17.06 -12.34
C GLY A 209 -10.63 -16.19 -13.10
N THR A 210 -11.47 -15.45 -12.38
CA THR A 210 -12.49 -14.55 -12.95
C THR A 210 -11.99 -13.11 -12.98
N VAL A 211 -12.48 -12.30 -13.91
CA VAL A 211 -12.21 -10.86 -13.90
C VAL A 211 -12.75 -10.17 -12.63
N PRO A 212 -12.05 -9.16 -12.08
CA PRO A 212 -10.65 -8.82 -12.36
C PRO A 212 -9.69 -9.84 -11.71
N LEU A 213 -8.75 -10.40 -12.50
CA LEU A 213 -7.77 -11.36 -12.00
C LEU A 213 -6.41 -10.69 -11.83
N THR A 214 -5.96 -10.52 -10.58
CA THR A 214 -4.60 -10.06 -10.27
C THR A 214 -3.65 -11.24 -10.13
N VAL A 215 -2.60 -11.26 -10.95
CA VAL A 215 -1.57 -12.30 -10.98
C VAL A 215 -0.23 -11.68 -10.56
N GLN A 216 0.42 -12.28 -9.57
CA GLN A 216 1.80 -11.95 -9.21
C GLN A 216 2.74 -12.85 -10.00
N PHE A 217 3.59 -12.25 -10.84
CA PHE A 217 4.64 -12.95 -11.55
C PHE A 217 5.94 -12.91 -10.77
N THR A 218 6.70 -14.01 -10.82
CA THR A 218 8.00 -14.13 -10.16
C THR A 218 9.04 -14.61 -11.17
N ASP A 219 9.94 -13.70 -11.56
CA ASP A 219 11.19 -14.03 -12.26
C ASP A 219 12.00 -15.11 -11.52
N THR A 220 12.42 -16.11 -12.28
CA THR A 220 13.28 -17.24 -11.86
C THR A 220 14.44 -17.44 -12.84
N SER A 221 14.75 -16.40 -13.63
CA SER A 221 15.79 -16.43 -14.66
C SER A 221 17.17 -16.63 -14.04
N SER A 222 18.04 -17.35 -14.77
CA SER A 222 19.44 -17.54 -14.39
C SER A 222 20.36 -16.61 -15.20
N GLY A 223 21.66 -16.59 -14.89
CA GLY A 223 22.63 -15.75 -15.61
C GLY A 223 22.68 -14.29 -15.16
N ASN A 224 22.17 -13.97 -13.97
CA ASN A 224 22.23 -12.62 -13.36
C ASN A 224 21.71 -11.50 -14.29
N PRO A 225 20.42 -11.54 -14.69
CA PRO A 225 19.81 -10.46 -15.46
C PRO A 225 19.86 -9.13 -14.70
N THR A 226 20.03 -8.04 -15.45
CA THR A 226 20.03 -6.66 -14.94
C THR A 226 18.81 -5.86 -15.42
N ASN A 227 18.08 -6.36 -16.42
CA ASN A 227 16.86 -5.74 -16.96
C ASN A 227 15.82 -6.81 -17.33
N TRP A 228 14.54 -6.45 -17.19
CA TRP A 228 13.38 -7.29 -17.53
C TRP A 228 12.43 -6.54 -18.45
N SER A 229 11.80 -7.25 -19.37
CA SER A 229 10.69 -6.75 -20.19
C SER A 229 9.61 -7.80 -20.27
N TRP A 230 8.42 -7.45 -19.81
CA TRP A 230 7.24 -8.32 -19.77
C TRP A 230 6.21 -7.88 -20.79
N THR A 231 5.57 -8.85 -21.44
CA THR A 231 4.29 -8.68 -22.15
C THR A 231 3.28 -9.64 -21.54
N PHE A 232 2.07 -9.15 -21.24
CA PHE A 232 1.06 -9.96 -20.55
C PHE A 232 0.00 -10.54 -21.50
N GLY A 233 0.10 -10.29 -22.80
CA GLY A 233 -0.84 -10.78 -23.81
C GLY A 233 -2.09 -9.90 -24.01
N ASP A 234 -2.22 -8.79 -23.28
CA ASP A 234 -3.34 -7.84 -23.31
C ASP A 234 -2.92 -6.42 -23.77
N ASN A 235 -1.77 -6.33 -24.45
CA ASN A 235 -1.08 -5.09 -24.85
C ASN A 235 -0.50 -4.24 -23.71
N THR A 236 -0.46 -4.77 -22.47
CA THR A 236 0.25 -4.13 -21.37
C THR A 236 1.63 -4.77 -21.14
N THR A 237 2.53 -4.01 -20.50
CA THR A 237 3.93 -4.39 -20.29
C THR A 237 4.43 -3.98 -18.91
N SER A 238 5.56 -4.55 -18.48
CA SER A 238 6.26 -4.15 -17.26
C SER A 238 7.78 -4.31 -17.39
N THR A 239 8.54 -3.55 -16.60
CA THR A 239 10.00 -3.67 -16.47
C THR A 239 10.45 -4.09 -15.07
N ALA A 240 9.51 -4.33 -14.16
CA ALA A 240 9.82 -4.83 -12.83
C ALA A 240 10.29 -6.29 -12.88
N GLN A 241 11.17 -6.69 -11.96
CA GLN A 241 11.62 -8.08 -11.85
C GLN A 241 10.47 -9.03 -11.44
N HIS A 242 9.59 -8.60 -10.53
CA HIS A 242 8.45 -9.38 -10.04
C HIS A 242 7.16 -8.56 -10.13
N PRO A 243 6.57 -8.37 -11.34
CA PRO A 243 5.40 -7.51 -11.50
C PRO A 243 4.12 -8.17 -10.97
N ALA A 244 3.23 -7.35 -10.43
CA ALA A 244 1.82 -7.69 -10.27
C ALA A 244 1.05 -7.10 -11.46
N HIS A 245 0.22 -7.93 -12.11
CA HIS A 245 -0.57 -7.52 -13.26
C HIS A 245 -2.04 -7.91 -13.08
N THR A 246 -2.97 -7.06 -13.50
CA THR A 246 -4.42 -7.29 -13.36
C THR A 246 -5.09 -7.38 -14.71
N TYR A 247 -5.65 -8.55 -15.01
CA TYR A 247 -6.46 -8.78 -16.19
C TYR A 247 -7.92 -8.39 -15.92
N THR A 248 -8.44 -7.43 -16.69
CA THR A 248 -9.79 -6.88 -16.53
C THR A 248 -10.80 -7.43 -17.54
N ALA A 249 -10.35 -8.15 -18.56
CA ALA A 249 -11.18 -8.77 -19.57
C ALA A 249 -11.04 -10.31 -19.53
N PRO A 250 -12.11 -11.06 -19.87
CA PRO A 250 -11.99 -12.49 -20.08
C PRO A 250 -11.13 -12.79 -21.31
N GLY A 251 -10.33 -13.85 -21.24
CA GLY A 251 -9.46 -14.25 -22.34
C GLY A 251 -8.40 -15.26 -21.91
N THR A 252 -7.70 -15.80 -22.90
CA THR A 252 -6.51 -16.62 -22.68
C THR A 252 -5.29 -15.83 -23.13
N TYR A 253 -4.34 -15.64 -22.23
CA TYR A 253 -3.23 -14.72 -22.39
C TYR A 253 -1.89 -15.45 -22.44
N THR A 254 -1.08 -15.13 -23.45
CA THR A 254 0.32 -15.54 -23.56
C THR A 254 1.19 -14.52 -22.84
N VAL A 255 2.11 -14.99 -22.00
CA VAL A 255 3.01 -14.13 -21.23
C VAL A 255 4.44 -14.35 -21.70
N ASP A 256 5.14 -13.26 -22.04
CA ASP A 256 6.56 -13.29 -22.38
C ASP A 256 7.38 -12.54 -21.33
N LEU A 257 8.54 -13.10 -20.96
CA LEU A 257 9.57 -12.43 -20.18
C LEU A 257 10.87 -12.41 -20.98
N THR A 258 11.40 -11.23 -21.26
CA THR A 258 12.76 -11.06 -21.78
C THR A 258 13.67 -10.58 -20.65
N ALA A 259 14.69 -11.38 -20.34
CA ALA A 259 15.71 -11.06 -19.33
C ALA A 259 17.02 -10.69 -20.04
N THR A 260 17.66 -9.59 -19.63
CA THR A 260 18.86 -9.06 -20.30
C THR A 260 19.98 -8.77 -19.31
N ASN A 261 21.22 -9.04 -19.70
CA ASN A 261 22.45 -8.60 -19.02
C ASN A 261 23.48 -8.13 -20.06
N ALA A 262 24.72 -7.88 -19.62
CA ALA A 262 25.81 -7.43 -20.51
C ALA A 262 26.28 -8.49 -21.54
N ALA A 263 26.00 -9.77 -21.29
CA ALA A 263 26.36 -10.88 -22.17
C ALA A 263 25.30 -11.20 -23.23
N GLY A 264 24.06 -10.72 -23.07
CA GLY A 264 22.99 -10.92 -24.02
C GLY A 264 21.60 -10.85 -23.39
N ASN A 265 20.62 -11.41 -24.10
CA ASN A 265 19.26 -11.57 -23.62
C ASN A 265 18.73 -12.96 -23.99
N ASP A 266 17.68 -13.36 -23.29
CA ASP A 266 16.87 -14.53 -23.59
C ASP A 266 15.40 -14.23 -23.29
N THR A 267 14.49 -14.90 -23.99
CA THR A 267 13.04 -14.68 -23.88
C THR A 267 12.33 -16.00 -23.63
N GLU A 268 11.59 -16.07 -22.52
CA GLU A 268 10.69 -17.17 -22.20
C GLU A 268 9.26 -16.78 -22.57
N THR A 269 8.62 -17.59 -23.41
CA THR A 269 7.22 -17.42 -23.84
C THR A 269 6.37 -18.57 -23.32
N LYS A 270 5.36 -18.24 -22.50
CA LYS A 270 4.36 -19.22 -22.06
C LYS A 270 3.03 -18.96 -22.76
N SER A 271 2.75 -19.74 -23.80
CA SER A 271 1.53 -19.62 -24.60
C SER A 271 0.28 -20.01 -23.82
N GLY A 272 -0.73 -19.14 -23.82
CA GLY A 272 -2.01 -19.36 -23.12
C GLY A 272 -1.88 -19.63 -21.63
N TYR A 273 -0.86 -19.04 -21.00
CA TYR A 273 -0.45 -19.33 -19.63
C TYR A 273 -1.46 -18.87 -18.58
N ILE A 274 -2.17 -17.77 -18.83
CA ILE A 274 -3.22 -17.26 -17.94
C ILE A 274 -4.58 -17.38 -18.63
N THR A 275 -5.55 -18.01 -17.97
CA THR A 275 -6.93 -18.12 -18.44
C THR A 275 -7.87 -17.34 -17.53
N VAL A 276 -8.43 -16.26 -18.03
CA VAL A 276 -9.37 -15.41 -17.30
C VAL A 276 -10.76 -15.65 -17.85
N THR A 277 -11.68 -16.09 -16.98
CA THR A 277 -13.09 -16.21 -17.34
C THR A 277 -13.84 -14.94 -16.99
N ALA A 278 -15.00 -14.74 -17.61
CA ALA A 278 -15.96 -13.77 -17.10
C ALA A 278 -16.20 -14.05 -15.62
N SER A 279 -16.34 -12.98 -14.82
CA SER A 279 -17.01 -13.14 -13.54
C SER A 279 -18.35 -13.82 -13.85
N PRO A 280 -18.76 -14.83 -13.07
CA PRO A 280 -20.15 -15.26 -13.15
C PRO A 280 -20.99 -13.97 -13.04
N ALA A 281 -21.87 -13.75 -14.01
CA ALA A 281 -22.86 -12.71 -13.87
C ALA A 281 -23.69 -13.15 -12.67
N GLU A 282 -23.41 -12.58 -11.50
CA GLU A 282 -24.24 -12.85 -10.34
C GLU A 282 -25.64 -12.40 -10.71
N ASN A 283 -26.60 -13.31 -10.61
CA ASN A 283 -28.00 -12.99 -10.75
C ASN A 283 -28.38 -12.12 -9.53
N THR A 284 -28.17 -10.82 -9.62
CA THR A 284 -28.40 -9.89 -8.53
C THR A 284 -29.75 -9.24 -8.72
N LEU A 285 -30.57 -9.30 -7.70
CA LEU A 285 -31.78 -8.48 -7.57
C LEU A 285 -31.39 -7.15 -6.94
N SER A 286 -31.71 -6.06 -7.60
CA SER A 286 -31.47 -4.70 -7.13
C SER A 286 -32.68 -3.82 -7.40
N PHE A 287 -32.59 -2.59 -6.91
CA PHE A 287 -33.59 -1.55 -7.16
C PHE A 287 -33.02 -0.45 -8.04
N ASP A 288 -33.86 0.08 -8.91
CA ASP A 288 -33.59 1.27 -9.73
C ASP A 288 -34.73 2.28 -9.59
N PRO A 289 -34.49 3.47 -8.98
CA PRO A 289 -33.22 3.91 -8.43
C PRO A 289 -32.85 3.20 -7.11
N ALA A 290 -31.56 3.05 -6.83
CA ALA A 290 -31.06 2.47 -5.58
C ALA A 290 -31.21 3.42 -4.37
N ILE A 291 -31.32 4.73 -4.62
CA ILE A 291 -31.57 5.77 -3.62
C ILE A 291 -32.72 6.62 -4.14
N SER A 292 -33.73 6.80 -3.30
CA SER A 292 -34.90 7.61 -3.61
C SER A 292 -35.15 8.62 -2.48
N GLU A 293 -35.46 9.85 -2.85
CA GLU A 293 -35.85 10.90 -1.90
C GLU A 293 -37.24 11.42 -2.23
N VAL A 294 -38.12 11.48 -1.24
CA VAL A 294 -39.50 11.94 -1.39
C VAL A 294 -39.89 12.89 -0.26
N ALA A 295 -40.85 13.77 -0.53
CA ALA A 295 -41.56 14.50 0.53
C ALA A 295 -42.56 13.56 1.24
N ILE A 296 -43.03 13.98 2.42
CA ILE A 296 -44.16 13.33 3.09
C ILE A 296 -45.39 13.41 2.17
N GLY A 297 -46.15 12.33 2.04
CA GLY A 297 -47.32 12.22 1.16
C GLY A 297 -46.99 11.97 -0.31
N ALA A 298 -45.79 12.34 -0.77
CA ALA A 298 -45.35 12.12 -2.14
C ALA A 298 -44.98 10.65 -2.40
N THR A 299 -45.10 10.25 -3.66
CA THR A 299 -44.75 8.89 -4.11
C THR A 299 -43.53 8.88 -5.01
N SER A 300 -42.73 7.81 -4.94
CA SER A 300 -41.66 7.51 -5.90
C SER A 300 -41.83 6.12 -6.50
N ASN A 301 -41.43 5.99 -7.77
CA ASN A 301 -41.44 4.74 -8.49
C ASN A 301 -40.07 4.07 -8.41
N ILE A 302 -40.02 2.84 -7.88
CA ILE A 302 -38.79 2.08 -7.66
C ILE A 302 -38.94 0.73 -8.34
N THR A 303 -38.08 0.44 -9.31
CA THR A 303 -38.14 -0.79 -10.12
C THR A 303 -37.22 -1.86 -9.54
N VAL A 304 -37.72 -3.09 -9.40
CA VAL A 304 -36.88 -4.26 -9.09
C VAL A 304 -36.28 -4.79 -10.38
N VAL A 305 -34.97 -4.93 -10.42
CA VAL A 305 -34.19 -5.34 -11.59
C VAL A 305 -33.41 -6.61 -11.30
N LEU A 306 -33.42 -7.56 -12.23
CA LEU A 306 -32.56 -8.75 -12.23
C LEU A 306 -31.41 -8.55 -13.22
N SER A 307 -30.17 -8.52 -12.73
CA SER A 307 -28.98 -8.13 -13.50
C SER A 307 -28.71 -9.00 -14.72
N SER A 308 -28.95 -10.31 -14.64
CA SER A 308 -28.66 -11.25 -15.72
C SER A 308 -29.53 -12.50 -15.62
N VAL A 309 -29.87 -13.08 -16.78
CA VAL A 309 -30.54 -14.39 -16.91
C VAL A 309 -29.90 -15.21 -18.05
N PRO A 310 -28.76 -15.88 -17.79
CA PRO A 310 -28.03 -16.63 -18.81
C PRO A 310 -28.87 -17.66 -19.56
N ASP A 311 -29.77 -18.35 -18.88
CA ASP A 311 -30.66 -19.38 -19.44
C ASP A 311 -32.10 -18.90 -19.61
N GLY A 312 -32.31 -17.58 -19.64
CA GLY A 312 -33.62 -16.93 -19.73
C GLY A 312 -34.39 -16.97 -18.40
N LEU A 313 -35.53 -16.31 -18.36
CA LEU A 313 -36.38 -16.27 -17.15
C LEU A 313 -37.71 -16.97 -17.43
N ALA A 314 -38.05 -18.00 -16.67
CA ALA A 314 -39.38 -18.62 -16.73
C ALA A 314 -40.39 -17.93 -15.79
N GLY A 315 -39.92 -17.45 -14.65
CA GLY A 315 -40.76 -16.75 -13.68
C GLY A 315 -40.05 -16.50 -12.37
N TYR A 316 -40.69 -15.69 -11.53
CA TYR A 316 -40.12 -15.30 -10.24
C TYR A 316 -41.20 -15.19 -9.16
N ASN A 317 -40.74 -15.28 -7.93
CA ASN A 317 -41.49 -15.10 -6.71
C ASN A 317 -40.59 -14.41 -5.68
N ILE A 318 -40.91 -13.16 -5.41
CA ILE A 318 -40.16 -12.28 -4.51
C ILE A 318 -41.09 -11.59 -3.53
N THR A 319 -40.56 -11.15 -2.40
CA THR A 319 -41.22 -10.24 -1.47
C THR A 319 -40.34 -9.02 -1.30
N VAL A 320 -40.94 -7.84 -1.43
CA VAL A 320 -40.26 -6.56 -1.15
C VAL A 320 -40.84 -5.98 0.13
N ALA A 321 -39.98 -5.54 1.05
CA ALA A 321 -40.42 -4.98 2.33
C ALA A 321 -39.62 -3.73 2.71
N LEU A 322 -40.29 -2.79 3.37
CA LEU A 322 -39.64 -1.68 4.08
C LEU A 322 -39.10 -2.17 5.42
N SER A 323 -37.86 -1.79 5.73
CA SER A 323 -37.23 -2.14 7.01
C SER A 323 -37.83 -1.38 8.19
N ASP A 324 -38.24 -0.13 7.96
CA ASP A 324 -39.02 0.69 8.87
C ASP A 324 -40.34 1.09 8.19
N PRO A 325 -41.48 0.51 8.60
CA PRO A 325 -42.79 0.79 8.02
C PRO A 325 -43.36 2.16 8.45
N SER A 326 -42.79 2.79 9.49
CA SER A 326 -43.26 4.12 9.90
C SER A 326 -42.84 5.23 8.92
N VAL A 327 -41.80 4.98 8.12
CA VAL A 327 -41.24 5.96 7.19
C VAL A 327 -41.99 5.99 5.86
N GLY A 328 -42.51 4.86 5.37
CA GLY A 328 -43.24 4.83 4.11
C GLY A 328 -43.99 3.53 3.86
N GLU A 329 -44.85 3.55 2.85
CA GLU A 329 -45.81 2.49 2.55
C GLU A 329 -45.82 2.18 1.04
N ILE A 330 -45.92 0.91 0.65
CA ILE A 330 -46.07 0.51 -0.75
C ILE A 330 -47.53 0.64 -1.14
N VAL A 331 -47.84 1.55 -2.07
CA VAL A 331 -49.21 1.89 -2.46
C VAL A 331 -49.60 1.38 -3.85
N GLY A 332 -48.62 1.03 -4.69
CA GLY A 332 -48.85 0.61 -6.07
C GLY A 332 -47.81 -0.38 -6.59
N ILE A 333 -48.21 -1.17 -7.59
CA ILE A 333 -47.32 -2.05 -8.37
C ILE A 333 -47.73 -1.99 -9.83
N CYS A 334 -46.73 -1.86 -10.70
CA CYS A 334 -46.84 -2.03 -12.14
C CYS A 334 -45.94 -3.18 -12.61
N TYR A 335 -46.45 -4.03 -13.51
CA TYR A 335 -45.68 -5.12 -14.09
C TYR A 335 -45.29 -4.79 -15.53
N PRO A 336 -44.11 -5.24 -15.99
CA PRO A 336 -43.68 -5.09 -17.37
C PRO A 336 -44.59 -5.91 -18.29
N THR A 337 -44.63 -5.56 -19.58
CA THR A 337 -45.52 -6.20 -20.56
C THR A 337 -45.22 -7.68 -20.79
N TRP A 338 -44.00 -8.14 -20.51
CA TRP A 338 -43.62 -9.54 -20.61
C TRP A 338 -44.18 -10.39 -19.46
N ALA A 339 -44.44 -9.78 -18.29
CA ALA A 339 -44.88 -10.50 -17.10
C ALA A 339 -46.32 -10.98 -17.25
N ASN A 340 -46.49 -12.27 -17.52
CA ASN A 340 -47.79 -12.92 -17.64
C ASN A 340 -48.25 -13.47 -16.28
N MET A 341 -49.57 -13.52 -16.09
CA MET A 341 -50.22 -13.96 -14.83
C MET A 341 -49.63 -13.29 -13.57
N PRO A 342 -49.46 -11.95 -13.55
CA PRO A 342 -48.91 -11.28 -12.38
C PRO A 342 -49.85 -11.42 -11.18
N MET A 343 -49.27 -11.52 -9.99
CA MET A 343 -50.01 -11.56 -8.72
C MET A 343 -49.20 -10.91 -7.62
N ASN A 344 -49.86 -10.07 -6.83
CA ASN A 344 -49.31 -9.47 -5.61
C ASN A 344 -50.29 -9.55 -4.44
N SER A 345 -49.77 -9.34 -3.23
CA SER A 345 -50.60 -9.12 -2.04
C SER A 345 -51.37 -7.80 -2.11
N ASN A 346 -52.35 -7.64 -1.21
CA ASN A 346 -53.16 -6.42 -1.13
C ASN A 346 -52.29 -5.20 -0.84
N LEU A 347 -52.72 -4.06 -1.39
CA LEU A 347 -52.12 -2.74 -1.21
C LEU A 347 -53.15 -1.80 -0.56
N PRO A 348 -52.72 -0.78 0.20
CA PRO A 348 -51.32 -0.49 0.50
C PRO A 348 -50.76 -1.41 1.60
N THR A 349 -49.43 -1.55 1.68
CA THR A 349 -48.76 -2.46 2.63
C THR A 349 -47.26 -2.14 2.83
N ASP A 350 -46.70 -2.58 3.95
CA ASP A 350 -45.27 -2.45 4.27
C ASP A 350 -44.40 -3.56 3.64
N ALA A 351 -45.03 -4.68 3.28
CA ALA A 351 -44.37 -5.83 2.68
C ALA A 351 -45.26 -6.45 1.61
N VAL A 352 -44.81 -6.40 0.36
CA VAL A 352 -45.58 -6.86 -0.79
C VAL A 352 -44.98 -8.10 -1.40
N TYR A 353 -45.80 -9.13 -1.51
CA TYR A 353 -45.49 -10.32 -2.29
C TYR A 353 -45.70 -10.03 -3.77
N VAL A 354 -44.80 -10.48 -4.65
CA VAL A 354 -44.86 -10.25 -6.10
C VAL A 354 -44.42 -11.52 -6.84
N GLN A 355 -45.23 -11.96 -7.80
CA GLN A 355 -44.87 -13.05 -8.70
C GLN A 355 -45.37 -12.80 -10.12
N ALA A 356 -44.65 -13.31 -11.11
CA ALA A 356 -45.12 -13.42 -12.48
C ALA A 356 -44.36 -14.54 -13.23
N VAL A 357 -44.89 -14.93 -14.38
CA VAL A 357 -44.30 -15.94 -15.27
C VAL A 357 -44.13 -15.36 -16.67
N ASP A 358 -43.09 -15.78 -17.38
CA ASP A 358 -42.90 -15.46 -18.80
C ASP A 358 -43.39 -16.62 -19.66
N LEU A 359 -44.68 -16.62 -20.00
CA LEU A 359 -45.27 -17.66 -20.83
C LEU A 359 -44.86 -17.53 -22.31
N GLY A 360 -44.49 -16.32 -22.73
CA GLY A 360 -44.12 -16.00 -24.10
C GLY A 360 -42.65 -16.24 -24.43
N GLY A 361 -41.79 -16.48 -23.43
CA GLY A 361 -40.34 -16.53 -23.59
C GLY A 361 -39.76 -15.18 -24.06
N SER A 362 -40.38 -14.08 -23.64
CA SER A 362 -39.96 -12.72 -24.01
C SER A 362 -38.61 -12.36 -23.38
N VAL A 363 -38.31 -12.90 -22.19
CA VAL A 363 -37.05 -12.77 -21.48
C VAL A 363 -36.17 -13.97 -21.80
N GLY A 364 -35.51 -13.88 -22.96
CA GLY A 364 -34.65 -14.93 -23.49
C GLY A 364 -33.30 -15.09 -22.77
N SER A 365 -32.61 -16.17 -23.11
CA SER A 365 -31.23 -16.46 -22.69
C SER A 365 -30.29 -15.29 -22.96
N GLY A 366 -29.53 -14.90 -21.93
CA GLY A 366 -28.55 -13.82 -21.98
C GLY A 366 -29.14 -12.42 -21.79
N ALA A 367 -30.44 -12.27 -21.49
CA ALA A 367 -31.00 -10.97 -21.17
C ALA A 367 -30.36 -10.41 -19.88
N THR A 368 -30.19 -9.09 -19.85
CA THR A 368 -29.61 -8.34 -18.72
C THR A 368 -30.54 -7.22 -18.31
N ASP A 369 -30.39 -6.73 -17.08
CA ASP A 369 -31.15 -5.61 -16.52
C ASP A 369 -32.67 -5.78 -16.69
N VAL A 370 -33.16 -6.98 -16.37
CA VAL A 370 -34.56 -7.36 -16.56
C VAL A 370 -35.39 -6.73 -15.44
N ALA A 371 -36.18 -5.71 -15.78
CA ALA A 371 -37.18 -5.15 -14.87
C ALA A 371 -38.26 -6.19 -14.56
N LEU A 372 -38.48 -6.50 -13.28
CA LEU A 372 -39.47 -7.47 -12.80
C LEU A 372 -40.80 -6.79 -12.44
N CYS A 373 -40.74 -5.71 -11.68
CA CYS A 373 -41.91 -4.87 -11.36
C CYS A 373 -41.44 -3.46 -10.95
N THR A 374 -42.33 -2.48 -11.07
CA THR A 374 -42.14 -1.13 -10.55
C THR A 374 -43.10 -0.91 -9.40
N LEU A 375 -42.55 -0.64 -8.21
CA LEU A 375 -43.28 -0.31 -7.01
C LEU A 375 -43.54 1.19 -6.97
N THR A 376 -44.72 1.60 -6.53
CA THR A 376 -45.01 2.99 -6.14
C THR A 376 -45.01 3.05 -4.62
N VAL A 377 -44.06 3.79 -4.05
CA VAL A 377 -43.83 3.87 -2.61
C VAL A 377 -44.11 5.30 -2.15
N ARG A 378 -44.99 5.46 -1.16
CA ARG A 378 -45.33 6.75 -0.56
C ARG A 378 -44.49 7.00 0.69
N GLY A 379 -44.00 8.22 0.88
CA GLY A 379 -43.40 8.63 2.15
C GLY A 379 -44.48 8.99 3.17
N ASP A 380 -44.43 8.43 4.38
CA ASP A 380 -45.44 8.64 5.42
C ASP A 380 -44.93 9.49 6.59
N ALA A 381 -43.66 9.32 6.98
CA ALA A 381 -43.03 10.13 8.03
C ALA A 381 -41.55 10.41 7.73
N PRO A 382 -41.01 11.55 8.23
CA PRO A 382 -39.59 11.86 8.08
C PRO A 382 -38.66 10.76 8.59
N GLY A 383 -37.69 10.38 7.79
CA GLY A 383 -36.73 9.35 8.15
C GLY A 383 -36.11 8.67 6.95
N THR A 384 -35.38 7.59 7.23
CA THR A 384 -34.76 6.75 6.21
C THR A 384 -35.12 5.31 6.46
N THR A 385 -35.56 4.62 5.42
CA THR A 385 -35.91 3.19 5.46
C THR A 385 -35.29 2.48 4.27
N ASN A 386 -34.90 1.23 4.46
CA ASN A 386 -34.38 0.41 3.37
C ASN A 386 -35.49 -0.43 2.76
N LEU A 387 -35.52 -0.50 1.43
CA LEU A 387 -36.26 -1.53 0.71
C LEU A 387 -35.38 -2.77 0.59
N THR A 388 -35.93 -3.90 1.02
CA THR A 388 -35.26 -5.20 1.02
C THR A 388 -35.98 -6.18 0.12
N ILE A 389 -35.26 -7.13 -0.47
CA ILE A 389 -35.84 -8.18 -1.32
C ILE A 389 -35.59 -9.55 -0.68
N THR A 390 -36.63 -10.35 -0.57
CA THR A 390 -36.53 -11.78 -0.28
C THR A 390 -37.01 -12.56 -1.49
N ALA A 391 -36.08 -13.22 -2.19
CA ALA A 391 -36.42 -14.10 -3.30
C ALA A 391 -36.66 -15.53 -2.80
N THR A 392 -37.83 -16.08 -3.10
CA THR A 392 -38.13 -17.50 -2.82
C THR A 392 -37.97 -18.38 -4.05
N LYS A 393 -38.22 -17.83 -5.25
CA LYS A 393 -37.98 -18.52 -6.53
C LYS A 393 -37.61 -17.52 -7.61
N VAL A 394 -36.58 -17.86 -8.39
CA VAL A 394 -36.27 -17.22 -9.67
C VAL A 394 -35.83 -18.35 -10.59
N ASP A 395 -36.73 -18.81 -11.44
CA ASP A 395 -36.54 -20.05 -12.20
C ASP A 395 -36.19 -19.72 -13.67
N ASP A 396 -35.30 -20.51 -14.27
CA ASP A 396 -34.85 -20.35 -15.66
C ASP A 396 -35.75 -21.09 -16.65
N THR A 397 -35.52 -20.91 -17.95
CA THR A 397 -36.34 -21.56 -19.00
C THR A 397 -35.99 -23.02 -19.28
N ILE A 398 -34.90 -23.53 -18.71
CA ILE A 398 -34.40 -24.90 -18.90
C ILE A 398 -34.72 -25.83 -17.71
N GLY A 399 -35.43 -25.32 -16.70
CA GLY A 399 -35.90 -26.07 -15.53
C GLY A 399 -34.99 -26.00 -14.30
N GLY A 400 -33.99 -25.12 -14.32
CA GLY A 400 -33.16 -24.77 -13.17
C GLY A 400 -33.67 -23.55 -12.40
N ARG A 401 -32.97 -23.22 -11.32
CA ARG A 401 -33.24 -22.10 -10.43
C ARG A 401 -31.98 -21.26 -10.27
N TYR A 402 -32.12 -19.95 -10.41
CA TYR A 402 -31.05 -19.01 -10.11
C TYR A 402 -30.88 -18.86 -8.59
N GLU A 403 -29.63 -18.96 -8.14
CA GLU A 403 -29.23 -18.48 -6.83
C GLU A 403 -28.95 -16.98 -6.95
N VAL A 404 -29.75 -16.17 -6.27
CA VAL A 404 -29.69 -14.71 -6.42
C VAL A 404 -29.06 -14.03 -5.21
N THR A 405 -28.24 -13.03 -5.49
CA THR A 405 -27.80 -12.05 -4.48
C THR A 405 -28.72 -10.84 -4.48
N VAL A 406 -28.83 -10.12 -3.36
CA VAL A 406 -29.75 -8.99 -3.21
C VAL A 406 -28.96 -7.74 -2.83
N THR A 407 -29.28 -6.62 -3.49
CA THR A 407 -28.83 -5.28 -3.11
C THR A 407 -30.03 -4.45 -2.68
N ASP A 408 -30.04 -4.02 -1.43
CA ASP A 408 -31.10 -3.18 -0.88
C ASP A 408 -31.07 -1.75 -1.47
N ALA A 409 -32.20 -1.07 -1.45
CA ALA A 409 -32.31 0.36 -1.74
C ALA A 409 -32.61 1.18 -0.50
N THR A 410 -32.34 2.47 -0.57
CA THR A 410 -32.69 3.45 0.46
C THR A 410 -33.80 4.38 -0.02
N LEU A 411 -34.83 4.53 0.79
CA LEU A 411 -35.82 5.60 0.69
C LEU A 411 -35.60 6.59 1.84
N THR A 412 -35.42 7.85 1.50
CA THR A 412 -35.37 8.95 2.47
C THR A 412 -36.61 9.82 2.29
N VAL A 413 -37.39 9.96 3.36
CA VAL A 413 -38.49 10.91 3.43
C VAL A 413 -37.98 12.17 4.09
N GLN A 414 -37.95 13.26 3.32
CA GLN A 414 -37.40 14.53 3.76
C GLN A 414 -38.26 15.14 4.87
N ASN A 415 -37.58 15.70 5.89
CA ASN A 415 -38.25 16.40 6.97
C ASN A 415 -38.63 17.82 6.53
N ILE A 416 -39.84 18.27 6.86
CA ILE A 416 -40.23 19.66 6.70
C ILE A 416 -39.62 20.47 7.85
N LEU A 417 -38.80 21.46 7.50
CA LEU A 417 -38.12 22.28 8.50
C LEU A 417 -39.00 23.49 8.90
N PRO A 418 -38.95 23.93 10.17
CA PRO A 418 -39.61 25.17 10.56
C PRO A 418 -38.93 26.37 9.90
N PHE A 419 -39.71 27.40 9.56
CA PHE A 419 -39.21 28.59 8.86
C PHE A 419 -38.51 29.57 9.81
N PRO A 420 -37.38 30.19 9.41
CA PRO A 420 -36.77 31.27 10.16
C PRO A 420 -37.74 32.45 10.37
N ASN A 421 -37.83 32.94 11.61
CA ASN A 421 -38.65 34.11 11.93
C ASN A 421 -37.77 35.38 11.97
N PRO A 422 -38.10 36.45 11.21
CA PRO A 422 -37.38 37.73 11.27
C PRO A 422 -37.34 38.37 12.66
N ALA A 423 -38.30 38.08 13.53
CA ALA A 423 -38.32 38.51 14.93
C ALA A 423 -37.38 37.70 15.84
N GLY A 424 -36.71 36.68 15.30
CA GLY A 424 -35.82 35.76 16.00
C GLY A 424 -36.46 34.39 16.23
N GLY A 425 -35.64 33.34 16.18
CA GLY A 425 -36.09 31.96 16.31
C GLY A 425 -36.72 31.42 15.03
N TYR A 426 -37.65 30.49 15.20
CA TYR A 426 -38.36 29.82 14.10
C TYR A 426 -39.86 29.88 14.35
N PHE A 427 -40.64 29.91 13.27
CA PHE A 427 -42.06 29.60 13.34
C PHE A 427 -42.26 28.15 13.79
N PRO A 428 -43.45 27.79 14.29
CA PRO A 428 -43.85 26.39 14.37
C PRO A 428 -43.65 25.68 13.01
N PRO A 429 -43.43 24.35 13.00
CA PRO A 429 -43.30 23.61 11.76
C PRO A 429 -44.55 23.78 10.88
N PRO A 430 -44.37 23.94 9.56
CA PRO A 430 -45.47 23.98 8.63
C PRO A 430 -46.40 22.77 8.76
N THR A 431 -47.69 22.97 8.50
CA THR A 431 -48.67 21.88 8.42
C THR A 431 -49.34 21.84 7.05
N ASP A 432 -49.89 20.67 6.72
CA ASP A 432 -50.71 20.39 5.55
C ASP A 432 -52.14 20.11 6.07
N PRO A 433 -53.03 21.13 6.12
CA PRO A 433 -54.34 21.00 6.74
C PRO A 433 -55.34 20.13 5.96
N ASP A 434 -55.19 20.00 4.64
CA ASP A 434 -56.13 19.26 3.78
C ASP A 434 -55.58 17.91 3.28
N GLY A 435 -54.30 17.64 3.52
CA GLY A 435 -53.66 16.35 3.34
C GLY A 435 -53.31 16.04 1.88
N ASP A 436 -53.17 17.07 1.03
CA ASP A 436 -52.87 16.89 -0.38
C ASP A 436 -51.35 16.80 -0.69
N GLY A 437 -50.51 17.00 0.31
CA GLY A 437 -49.05 16.93 0.24
C GLY A 437 -48.36 18.27 -0.01
N LEU A 438 -49.12 19.35 -0.18
CA LEU A 438 -48.63 20.73 -0.21
C LEU A 438 -48.75 21.33 1.20
N TYR A 439 -47.81 22.20 1.57
CA TYR A 439 -47.73 22.77 2.92
C TYR A 439 -48.05 24.26 2.88
N GLU A 440 -49.33 24.62 2.99
CA GLU A 440 -49.79 26.02 2.90
C GLU A 440 -49.84 26.75 4.24
N ASP A 441 -49.95 26.05 5.37
CA ASP A 441 -49.90 26.63 6.71
C ASP A 441 -48.44 26.69 7.19
N LEU A 442 -47.76 27.79 6.88
CA LEU A 442 -46.31 27.93 7.06
C LEU A 442 -45.90 28.38 8.46
N ASP A 443 -46.81 28.99 9.22
CA ASP A 443 -46.59 29.25 10.64
C ASP A 443 -47.18 28.18 11.58
N GLY A 444 -47.78 27.12 11.02
CA GLY A 444 -48.25 25.95 11.76
C GLY A 444 -49.38 26.26 12.72
N ASN A 445 -50.18 27.29 12.45
CA ASN A 445 -51.28 27.73 13.31
C ASN A 445 -52.60 26.97 13.04
N GLY A 446 -52.62 26.12 12.01
CA GLY A 446 -53.75 25.30 11.57
C GLY A 446 -54.68 25.98 10.57
N PHE A 447 -54.34 27.16 10.03
CA PHE A 447 -55.14 27.89 9.06
C PHE A 447 -54.27 28.59 8.02
N ILE A 448 -54.69 28.50 6.76
CA ILE A 448 -54.06 29.22 5.64
C ILE A 448 -54.49 30.69 5.68
N GLY A 449 -53.53 31.59 5.85
CA GLY A 449 -53.76 33.02 6.01
C GLY A 449 -52.76 33.90 5.28
N PHE A 450 -52.97 35.21 5.33
CA PHE A 450 -52.07 36.17 4.68
C PHE A 450 -50.65 36.14 5.27
N ASN A 451 -50.52 35.72 6.54
CA ASN A 451 -49.21 35.54 7.17
C ASN A 451 -48.38 34.48 6.44
N ASP A 452 -49.00 33.39 5.98
CA ASP A 452 -48.32 32.32 5.25
C ASP A 452 -47.78 32.82 3.91
N VAL A 453 -48.56 33.62 3.18
CA VAL A 453 -48.10 34.27 1.94
C VAL A 453 -46.84 35.10 2.19
N VAL A 454 -46.81 35.85 3.31
CA VAL A 454 -45.65 36.67 3.70
C VAL A 454 -44.45 35.79 4.08
N ILE A 455 -44.68 34.71 4.84
CA ILE A 455 -43.62 33.77 5.25
C ILE A 455 -43.01 33.08 4.05
N TYR A 456 -43.83 32.60 3.10
CA TYR A 456 -43.38 31.99 1.86
C TYR A 456 -42.47 32.96 1.10
N TYR A 457 -42.98 34.16 0.81
CA TYR A 457 -42.25 35.17 0.03
C TYR A 457 -40.92 35.56 0.68
N GLN A 458 -40.87 35.68 2.01
CA GLN A 458 -39.64 36.02 2.73
C GLN A 458 -38.62 34.86 2.76
N ASN A 459 -39.09 33.62 2.71
CA ASN A 459 -38.26 32.43 2.87
C ASN A 459 -38.04 31.63 1.57
N MET A 460 -38.40 32.16 0.39
CA MET A 460 -38.23 31.44 -0.89
C MET A 460 -36.83 30.82 -1.07
N ASN A 461 -35.76 31.57 -0.78
CA ASN A 461 -34.38 31.04 -0.84
C ASN A 461 -34.12 29.90 0.16
N PHE A 462 -34.76 29.93 1.33
CA PHE A 462 -34.68 28.86 2.31
C PHE A 462 -35.43 27.62 1.81
N ILE A 463 -36.61 27.79 1.20
CA ILE A 463 -37.36 26.70 0.57
C ILE A 463 -36.49 26.03 -0.50
N GLU A 464 -35.95 26.82 -1.43
CA GLU A 464 -35.11 26.33 -2.53
C GLU A 464 -33.89 25.51 -2.07
N SER A 465 -33.34 25.81 -0.90
CA SER A 465 -32.06 25.25 -0.44
C SER A 465 -32.16 24.25 0.72
N LYS A 466 -33.31 24.18 1.41
CA LYS A 466 -33.47 23.43 2.66
C LYS A 466 -34.78 22.63 2.77
N GLN A 467 -35.76 22.88 1.91
CA GLN A 467 -37.03 22.19 1.94
C GLN A 467 -37.16 21.21 0.75
N PRO A 468 -38.03 20.19 0.85
CA PRO A 468 -38.49 19.45 -0.31
C PRO A 468 -39.29 20.37 -1.23
N LEU A 469 -38.76 20.69 -2.42
CA LEU A 469 -39.41 21.64 -3.34
C LEU A 469 -40.84 21.23 -3.71
N ALA A 470 -41.08 19.94 -3.90
CA ALA A 470 -42.39 19.42 -4.28
C ALA A 470 -43.51 19.73 -3.26
N ALA A 471 -43.16 19.92 -1.99
CA ALA A 471 -44.13 20.27 -0.93
C ALA A 471 -44.53 21.77 -0.96
N PHE A 472 -43.80 22.59 -1.71
CA PHE A 472 -43.96 24.04 -1.75
C PHE A 472 -44.13 24.58 -3.20
N ASP A 473 -44.05 23.71 -4.20
CA ASP A 473 -44.25 24.00 -5.63
C ASP A 473 -45.73 23.86 -5.98
N TYR A 474 -46.51 24.89 -5.64
CA TYR A 474 -47.97 24.90 -5.80
C TYR A 474 -48.40 24.98 -7.28
N ASP A 475 -47.54 25.49 -8.17
CA ASP A 475 -47.83 25.55 -9.61
C ASP A 475 -47.33 24.34 -10.42
N GLY A 476 -46.56 23.45 -9.78
CA GLY A 476 -46.01 22.22 -10.36
C GLY A 476 -44.93 22.47 -11.42
N SER A 477 -44.26 23.62 -11.36
CA SER A 477 -43.23 24.01 -12.34
C SER A 477 -41.88 23.33 -12.12
N GLY A 478 -41.69 22.66 -10.99
CA GLY A 478 -40.46 22.00 -10.57
C GLY A 478 -39.46 22.94 -9.88
N PHE A 479 -39.84 24.18 -9.59
CA PHE A 479 -39.02 25.14 -8.86
C PHE A 479 -39.90 26.11 -8.05
N VAL A 480 -39.33 26.70 -7.01
CA VAL A 480 -40.01 27.71 -6.19
C VAL A 480 -39.95 29.07 -6.89
N GLY A 481 -41.11 29.67 -7.16
CA GLY A 481 -41.23 30.92 -7.91
C GLY A 481 -42.32 31.85 -7.39
N PHE A 482 -42.45 33.02 -8.02
CA PHE A 482 -43.49 33.99 -7.67
C PHE A 482 -44.90 33.52 -8.07
N ASN A 483 -45.02 32.55 -8.98
CA ASN A 483 -46.30 31.95 -9.30
C ASN A 483 -46.88 31.18 -8.11
N ASP A 484 -46.03 30.48 -7.35
CA ASP A 484 -46.44 29.82 -6.11
C ASP A 484 -46.99 30.81 -5.09
N VAL A 485 -46.34 31.97 -4.94
CA VAL A 485 -46.84 33.07 -4.08
C VAL A 485 -48.22 33.52 -4.51
N VAL A 486 -48.46 33.62 -5.82
CA VAL A 486 -49.77 34.03 -6.37
C VAL A 486 -50.82 32.95 -6.13
N ILE A 487 -50.47 31.67 -6.23
CA ILE A 487 -51.38 30.55 -5.94
C ILE A 487 -51.72 30.53 -4.46
N LEU A 488 -50.71 30.59 -3.58
CA LEU A 488 -50.91 30.63 -2.14
C LEU A 488 -51.77 31.84 -1.72
N TYR A 489 -51.54 33.01 -2.31
CA TYR A 489 -52.38 34.19 -2.06
C TYR A 489 -53.85 34.01 -2.49
N ARG A 490 -54.13 33.14 -3.46
CA ARG A 490 -55.51 32.84 -3.90
C ARG A 490 -56.21 31.81 -3.00
N MET A 491 -55.46 31.11 -2.14
CA MET A 491 -56.00 30.17 -1.16
C MET A 491 -56.47 30.87 0.12
N VAL A 492 -56.00 32.10 0.37
CA VAL A 492 -56.38 33.01 1.47
C VAL A 492 -57.58 33.87 1.08
#